data_AF-A0A2H0UYC2-F1
#
_entry.id   AF-A0A2H0UYC2-F1
#
_cell.length_a   1.000
_cell.length_b   1.000
_cell.length_c   1.000
_cell.angle_alpha   90.00
_cell.angle_beta   90.00
_cell.angle_gamma   90.00
#
_symmetry.space_group_name_H-M   'P 1'
#
loop_
_entity.id
_entity.type
_entity.pdbx_description
1 polymer ?
#
loop_
_entity_poly.entity_id
_entity_poly.type
_entity_poly.pdbx_seq_one_letter_code
_entity_poly.pdbx_strand_id
1 'polypeptide(L)'
;MAGGILVADIVDIACMKIDTVAKRGAKRDFVDIYFILKEIAPLSDLLKMFTQKYASVNYNMTHIKKGLVYFEDAERDPMPNMIKALDWGELKRFFQQEIAKI
;
A
#
# COMPACT_ATOMS: atom_id res chain seq x y z
N MET A 1 -22.40 11.65 -27.34
CA MET A 1 -20.99 11.53 -26.91
C MET A 1 -20.99 10.81 -25.58
N ALA A 2 -20.48 9.58 -25.53
CA ALA A 2 -20.40 8.83 -24.27
C ALA A 2 -19.28 9.44 -23.42
N GLY A 3 -19.63 10.05 -22.29
CA GLY A 3 -18.65 10.57 -21.34
C GLY A 3 -17.93 9.41 -20.66
N GLY A 4 -16.68 9.16 -21.04
CA GLY A 4 -15.81 8.27 -20.30
C GLY A 4 -15.30 8.96 -19.03
N ILE A 5 -15.16 8.20 -17.94
CA ILE A 5 -14.49 8.67 -16.73
C ILE A 5 -13.01 8.32 -16.85
N LEU A 6 -12.13 9.29 -16.71
CA LEU A 6 -10.69 9.05 -16.59
C LEU A 6 -10.40 8.49 -15.19
N VAL A 7 -9.82 7.30 -15.15
CA VAL A 7 -9.43 6.62 -13.90
C VAL A 7 -7.91 6.70 -13.78
N ALA A 8 -7.43 6.93 -12.55
CA ALA A 8 -6.00 6.92 -12.27
C ALA A 8 -5.39 5.53 -12.50
N ASP A 9 -4.13 5.51 -12.91
CA ASP A 9 -3.39 4.25 -13.06
C ASP A 9 -3.23 3.54 -11.71
N ILE A 10 -3.22 2.22 -11.71
CA ILE A 10 -3.12 1.42 -10.50
C ILE A 10 -1.80 1.63 -9.76
N VAL A 11 -0.70 1.90 -10.48
CA VAL A 11 0.61 2.23 -9.89
C VAL A 11 0.55 3.58 -9.18
N ASP A 12 -0.17 4.54 -9.76
CA ASP A 12 -0.35 5.86 -9.15
C ASP A 12 -1.15 5.77 -7.85
N ILE A 13 -2.22 4.97 -7.86
CA ILE A 13 -3.03 4.66 -6.68
C ILE A 13 -2.15 3.97 -5.63
N ALA A 14 -1.35 2.97 -6.04
CA ALA A 14 -0.45 2.25 -5.13
C ALA A 14 0.56 3.19 -4.47
N CYS A 15 1.19 4.07 -5.24
CA CYS A 15 2.14 5.05 -4.73
C CYS A 15 1.49 6.01 -3.73
N MET A 16 0.28 6.48 -4.01
CA MET A 16 -0.48 7.34 -3.10
C MET A 16 -0.83 6.61 -1.79
N LYS A 17 -1.18 5.32 -1.87
CA LYS A 17 -1.45 4.48 -0.70
C LYS A 17 -0.19 4.25 0.14
N ILE A 18 0.97 4.02 -0.49
CA ILE A 18 2.26 3.88 0.19
C ILE A 18 2.61 5.15 0.99
N ASP A 19 2.42 6.34 0.43
CA ASP A 19 2.63 7.60 1.16
C ASP A 19 1.66 7.75 2.34
N THR A 20 0.41 7.30 2.17
CA THR A 20 -0.61 7.34 3.22
C THR A 20 -0.23 6.43 4.41
N VAL A 21 0.14 5.18 4.14
CA VAL A 21 0.53 4.23 5.21
C VAL A 21 1.84 4.60 5.88
N ALA A 22 2.74 5.32 5.19
CA ALA A 22 3.96 5.86 5.81
C ALA A 22 3.66 6.89 6.92
N LYS A 23 2.55 7.63 6.79
CA LYS A 23 2.16 8.70 7.74
C LYS A 23 1.17 8.20 8.78
N ARG A 24 0.02 7.72 8.34
CA ARG A 24 -1.08 7.21 9.17
C ARG A 24 -1.99 6.33 8.30
N GLY A 25 -1.67 5.05 8.23
CA GLY A 25 -2.46 4.09 7.45
C GLY A 25 -3.75 3.67 8.16
N ALA A 26 -4.84 3.60 7.42
CA ALA A 26 -6.07 2.93 7.86
C ALA A 26 -6.08 1.47 7.40
N LYS A 27 -6.87 0.59 8.02
CA LYS A 27 -6.98 -0.84 7.62
C LYS A 27 -7.25 -1.02 6.13
N ARG A 28 -8.12 -0.19 5.56
CA ARG A 28 -8.44 -0.20 4.12
C ARG A 28 -7.22 0.08 3.23
N ASP A 29 -6.30 0.96 3.66
CA ASP A 29 -5.13 1.31 2.85
C ASP A 29 -4.16 0.14 2.77
N PHE A 30 -3.99 -0.58 3.88
CA PHE A 30 -3.24 -1.83 3.91
C PHE A 30 -3.89 -2.93 3.07
N VAL A 31 -5.22 -3.04 3.10
CA VAL A 31 -5.97 -4.00 2.26
C VAL A 31 -5.79 -3.67 0.77
N ASP A 32 -5.88 -2.40 0.38
CA ASP A 32 -5.67 -1.98 -1.00
C ASP A 32 -4.26 -2.36 -1.47
N ILE A 33 -3.24 -2.00 -0.69
CA ILE A 33 -1.85 -2.35 -1.03
C ILE A 33 -1.66 -3.86 -1.07
N TYR A 34 -2.25 -4.63 -0.14
CA TYR A 34 -2.19 -6.09 -0.13
C TYR A 34 -2.66 -6.68 -1.46
N PHE A 35 -3.82 -6.26 -1.98
CA PHE A 35 -4.32 -6.77 -3.25
C PHE A 35 -3.51 -6.30 -4.45
N ILE A 36 -3.02 -5.06 -4.45
CA ILE A 36 -2.09 -4.59 -5.50
C ILE A 36 -0.83 -5.47 -5.52
N LEU A 37 -0.27 -5.78 -4.35
CA LEU A 37 0.92 -6.63 -4.24
C LEU A 37 0.68 -8.07 -4.69
N LYS A 38 -0.54 -8.59 -4.46
CA LYS A 38 -0.91 -9.96 -4.83
C LYS A 38 -1.26 -10.12 -6.31
N GLU A 39 -1.83 -9.10 -6.93
CA GLU A 39 -2.44 -9.22 -8.25
C GLU A 39 -1.70 -8.44 -9.35
N ILE A 40 -0.94 -7.39 -9.00
CA ILE A 40 -0.39 -6.44 -9.96
C ILE A 40 1.14 -6.47 -10.02
N ALA A 41 1.82 -6.21 -8.90
CA ALA A 41 3.28 -6.05 -8.89
C ALA A 41 3.92 -6.33 -7.52
N PRO A 42 5.15 -6.85 -7.45
CA PRO A 42 5.84 -7.07 -6.18
C PRO A 42 6.24 -5.76 -5.50
N LEU A 43 6.43 -5.82 -4.17
CA LEU A 43 6.71 -4.62 -3.36
C LEU A 43 8.00 -3.90 -3.81
N SER A 44 9.02 -4.65 -4.20
CA SER A 44 10.28 -4.09 -4.72
C SER A 44 10.05 -3.18 -5.92
N ASP A 45 9.12 -3.52 -6.81
CA ASP A 45 8.89 -2.76 -8.04
C ASP A 45 7.99 -1.56 -7.76
N LEU A 46 6.99 -1.71 -6.89
CA LEU A 46 6.22 -0.56 -6.39
C LEU A 46 7.12 0.47 -5.70
N LEU A 47 8.08 0.04 -4.87
CA LEU A 47 9.00 0.95 -4.20
C LEU A 47 9.99 1.61 -5.18
N LYS A 48 10.43 0.91 -6.22
CA LYS A 48 11.22 1.54 -7.31
C LYS A 48 10.41 2.60 -8.06
N MET A 49 9.16 2.29 -8.42
CA MET A 49 8.28 3.24 -9.11
C MET A 49 7.93 4.44 -8.21
N PHE A 50 7.66 4.21 -6.93
CA PHE A 50 7.50 5.27 -5.93
C PHE A 50 8.75 6.16 -5.89
N THR A 51 9.93 5.53 -5.86
CA THR A 51 11.21 6.24 -5.78
C THR A 51 11.41 7.17 -6.98
N GLN A 52 11.13 6.66 -8.18
CA GLN A 52 11.23 7.42 -9.43
C GLN A 52 10.21 8.55 -9.49
N LYS A 53 8.95 8.28 -9.10
CA LYS A 53 7.86 9.25 -9.14
C LYS A 53 8.08 10.43 -8.21
N TYR A 54 8.61 10.17 -7.02
CA TYR A 54 8.83 11.20 -6.01
C TYR A 54 10.29 11.67 -5.95
N ALA A 55 11.14 11.35 -6.93
CA ALA A 55 12.58 11.62 -6.90
C ALA A 55 12.96 13.10 -6.64
N SER A 56 12.07 14.03 -6.99
CA SER A 56 12.23 15.47 -6.72
C SER A 56 11.93 15.88 -5.28
N VAL A 57 11.33 14.98 -4.48
CA VAL A 57 10.99 15.14 -3.07
C VAL A 57 11.97 14.30 -2.27
N ASN A 58 12.61 14.87 -1.25
CA ASN A 58 13.53 14.13 -0.39
C ASN A 58 12.75 13.24 0.61
N TYR A 59 12.19 12.12 0.13
CA TYR A 59 11.47 11.15 0.97
C TYR A 59 12.43 10.17 1.63
N ASN A 60 12.10 9.77 2.86
CA ASN A 60 12.90 8.81 3.62
C ASN A 60 12.38 7.38 3.39
N MET A 61 13.10 6.59 2.58
CA MET A 61 12.73 5.20 2.28
C MET A 61 12.65 4.32 3.54
N THR A 62 13.49 4.58 4.55
CA THR A 62 13.42 3.87 5.83
C THR A 62 12.11 4.15 6.56
N HIS A 63 11.62 5.40 6.52
CA HIS A 63 10.33 5.75 7.11
C HIS A 63 9.17 5.05 6.37
N ILE A 64 9.22 4.99 5.04
CA ILE A 64 8.21 4.28 4.23
C ILE A 64 8.17 2.79 4.57
N LYS A 65 9.34 2.11 4.55
CA LYS A 65 9.44 0.69 4.91
C LYS A 65 8.91 0.43 6.34
N LYS A 66 9.17 1.35 7.28
CA LYS A 66 8.62 1.27 8.65
C LYS A 66 7.10 1.38 8.68
N GLY A 67 6.52 2.33 7.93
CA GLY A 67 5.06 2.49 7.84
C GLY A 67 4.36 1.23 7.32
N LEU A 68 4.96 0.54 6.35
CA LEU A 68 4.42 -0.71 5.79
C LEU A 68 4.35 -1.87 6.80
N VAL A 69 5.05 -1.79 7.93
CA VAL A 69 4.99 -2.77 9.02
C VAL A 69 4.50 -2.19 10.35
N TYR A 70 4.02 -0.94 10.34
CA TYR A 70 3.50 -0.25 11.51
C TYR A 70 1.97 -0.21 11.43
N PHE A 71 1.33 -1.11 12.19
CA PHE A 71 -0.11 -1.35 12.11
C PHE A 71 -0.91 -0.66 13.21
N GLU A 72 -0.25 -0.04 14.19
CA GLU A 72 -0.88 0.42 15.44
C GLU A 72 -2.05 1.38 15.21
N ASP A 73 -1.90 2.32 14.27
CA ASP A 73 -2.98 3.24 13.90
C ASP A 73 -4.16 2.52 13.25
N ALA A 74 -3.88 1.54 12.39
CA ALA A 74 -4.88 0.76 11.66
C ALA A 74 -5.60 -0.26 12.55
N GLU A 75 -5.00 -0.72 13.66
CA GLU A 75 -5.60 -1.73 14.55
C GLU A 75 -7.00 -1.33 15.06
N ARG A 76 -7.22 -0.03 15.25
CA ARG A 76 -8.47 0.53 15.77
C ARG A 76 -9.57 0.67 14.74
N ASP A 77 -9.23 0.59 13.45
CA ASP A 77 -10.23 0.69 12.39
C ASP A 77 -11.06 -0.59 12.29
N PRO A 78 -12.31 -0.54 11.83
CA PRO A 78 -13.01 -1.75 11.43
C PRO A 78 -12.37 -2.35 10.16
N MET A 79 -12.49 -3.66 9.99
CA MET A 79 -12.23 -4.26 8.69
C MET A 79 -13.26 -3.72 7.68
N PRO A 80 -12.84 -3.36 6.45
CA PRO A 80 -13.79 -2.99 5.41
C PRO A 80 -14.70 -4.17 5.04
N ASN A 81 -15.85 -3.88 4.42
CA ASN A 81 -16.72 -4.93 3.89
C ASN A 81 -16.03 -5.60 2.70
N MET A 82 -15.61 -6.85 2.90
CA MET A 82 -14.81 -7.59 1.93
C MET A 82 -15.64 -8.55 1.08
N ILE A 83 -15.41 -8.54 -0.23
CA ILE A 83 -15.92 -9.58 -1.14
C ILE A 83 -15.04 -10.84 -1.06
N LYS A 84 -13.72 -10.66 -1.04
CA LYS A 84 -12.74 -11.74 -0.82
C LYS A 84 -12.40 -11.79 0.66
N ALA A 85 -12.63 -12.92 1.33
CA ALA A 85 -12.28 -13.10 2.73
C ALA A 85 -10.78 -12.81 2.96
N LEU A 86 -10.48 -12.02 3.99
CA LEU A 86 -9.12 -11.63 4.33
C LEU A 86 -9.02 -11.45 5.85
N ASP A 87 -8.12 -12.19 6.47
CA ASP A 87 -7.78 -12.02 7.88
C ASP A 87 -6.76 -10.90 8.05
N TRP A 88 -6.97 -10.04 9.06
CA TRP A 88 -6.05 -8.95 9.36
C TRP A 88 -4.68 -9.47 9.82
N GLY A 89 -4.65 -10.57 10.57
CA GLY A 89 -3.40 -11.20 11.01
C GLY A 89 -2.58 -11.77 9.85
N GLU A 90 -3.24 -12.38 8.87
CA GLU A 90 -2.62 -12.85 7.62
C GLU A 90 -1.99 -11.71 6.84
N LEU A 91 -2.75 -10.62 6.65
CA LEU A 91 -2.24 -9.43 5.97
C LEU A 91 -0.97 -8.90 6.66
N LYS A 92 -0.98 -8.75 7.99
CA LYS A 92 0.20 -8.23 8.71
C LYS A 92 1.44 -9.10 8.50
N ARG A 93 1.27 -10.43 8.57
CA ARG A 93 2.37 -11.38 8.30
C ARG A 93 2.88 -11.25 6.86
N PHE A 94 1.98 -11.08 5.89
CA PHE A 94 2.35 -10.87 4.50
C PHE A 94 3.25 -9.63 4.34
N PHE A 95 2.86 -8.47 4.89
CA PHE A 95 3.69 -7.26 4.81
C PHE A 95 5.06 -7.42 5.47
N GLN A 96 5.11 -8.05 6.64
CA GLN A 96 6.37 -8.35 7.31
C GLN A 96 7.30 -9.23 6.45
N GLN A 97 6.74 -10.23 5.78
CA GLN A 97 7.49 -11.10 4.86
C GLN A 97 7.94 -10.37 3.59
N GLU A 98 7.09 -9.54 2.99
CA GLU A 98 7.45 -8.73 1.82
C GLU A 98 8.58 -7.76 2.12
N ILE A 99 8.56 -7.12 3.30
CA ILE A 99 9.60 -6.20 3.74
C ILE A 99 10.90 -6.94 4.06
N ALA A 100 10.85 -8.16 4.61
CA ALA A 100 12.05 -8.95 4.90
C ALA A 100 12.81 -9.40 3.64
N LYS A 101 12.18 -9.35 2.45
CA LYS A 101 12.81 -9.70 1.17
C LYS A 101 13.62 -8.55 0.55
N ILE A 102 13.58 -7.35 1.10
CA ILE A 102 14.09 -6.10 0.49
C ILE A 102 14.93 -5.20 1.41
#